data_AF-A0A2C9LI80-F1
#
_entry.id   AF-A0A2C9LI80-F1
#
_cell.length_a   1.000
_cell.length_b   1.000
_cell.length_c   1.000
_cell.angle_alpha   90.00
_cell.angle_beta   90.00
_cell.angle_gamma   90.00
#
_symmetry.space_group_name_H-M   'P 1'
#
loop_
_entity.id
_entity.type
_entity.pdbx_description
1 polymer ?
#
loop_
_entity_poly.entity_id
_entity_poly.type
_entity_poly.pdbx_seq_one_letter_code
_entity_poly.pdbx_strand_id
1 'polypeptide(L)'
;ELNDPDAAKLEIKVVRYLQRHTDAESGFLLLVVPETQMLFCQAVGDTVLQEEVRFAGPSSCFAKALETKQPITLADIPVERRHEVEKIIRRQINTLLCVPVCVSDSKDLLALACVVNKSNNEQFTQQDIDTILQCFKYTATVLTSTLAFQNERKLKNQTQALLLVARKLFTRLGQYIPWMIFSCRLSD
;
A
#
# COMPACT_ATOMS: atom_id res chain seq x y z
N GLU A 1 -11.38 -22.31 9.47
CA GLU A 1 -12.21 -21.28 8.81
C GLU A 1 -11.38 -20.04 8.46
N LEU A 2 -11.74 -19.34 7.37
CA LEU A 2 -11.38 -17.97 6.92
C LEU A 2 -10.24 -17.21 7.64
N ASN A 3 -8.99 -17.70 7.56
CA ASN A 3 -7.82 -16.98 8.10
C ASN A 3 -6.68 -16.87 7.06
N ASP A 4 -6.74 -15.79 6.26
CA ASP A 4 -5.75 -15.30 5.27
C ASP A 4 -5.39 -16.26 4.10
N PRO A 5 -4.57 -15.85 3.11
CA PRO A 5 -4.08 -14.50 2.72
C PRO A 5 -4.53 -14.07 1.29
N ASP A 6 -4.42 -12.84 0.74
CA ASP A 6 -3.73 -11.56 1.05
C ASP A 6 -4.35 -10.43 0.18
N ALA A 7 -4.09 -9.13 0.47
CA ALA A 7 -4.14 -8.06 -0.56
C ALA A 7 -2.87 -8.03 -1.43
N ALA A 8 -1.69 -8.20 -0.82
CA ALA A 8 -0.41 -8.24 -1.49
C ALA A 8 -0.31 -9.32 -2.61
N LYS A 9 -1.00 -10.46 -2.48
CA LYS A 9 -1.09 -11.47 -3.56
C LYS A 9 -1.93 -11.02 -4.75
N LEU A 10 -2.95 -10.19 -4.53
CA LEU A 10 -3.71 -9.58 -5.61
C LEU A 10 -2.85 -8.52 -6.30
N GLU A 11 -2.18 -7.65 -5.54
CA GLU A 11 -1.21 -6.68 -6.06
C GLU A 11 -0.10 -7.33 -6.90
N ILE A 12 0.56 -8.39 -6.41
CA ILE A 12 1.56 -9.12 -7.20
C ILE A 12 0.99 -9.66 -8.51
N LYS A 13 -0.25 -10.20 -8.51
CA LYS A 13 -0.88 -10.67 -9.75
C LYS A 13 -1.12 -9.52 -10.74
N VAL A 14 -1.52 -8.36 -10.24
CA VAL A 14 -1.73 -7.16 -11.07
C VAL A 14 -0.40 -6.64 -11.59
N VAL A 15 0.59 -6.40 -10.71
CA VAL A 15 1.94 -5.95 -11.09
C VAL A 15 2.57 -6.88 -12.12
N ARG A 16 2.50 -8.20 -11.92
CA ARG A 16 2.99 -9.20 -12.88
C ARG A 16 2.22 -9.18 -14.21
N TYR A 17 0.92 -8.88 -14.19
CA TYR A 17 0.16 -8.67 -15.43
C TYR A 17 0.67 -7.42 -16.16
N LEU A 18 0.86 -6.29 -15.46
CA LEU A 18 1.37 -5.05 -16.06
C LEU A 18 2.77 -5.25 -16.65
N GLN A 19 3.71 -5.84 -15.90
CA GLN A 19 5.08 -6.14 -16.38
C GLN A 19 5.07 -6.89 -17.72
N ARG A 20 4.21 -7.91 -17.85
CA ARG A 20 4.11 -8.76 -19.05
C ARG A 20 3.43 -8.11 -20.25
N HIS A 21 2.60 -7.08 -20.05
CA HIS A 21 1.87 -6.41 -21.15
C HIS A 21 2.41 -5.00 -21.46
N THR A 22 3.43 -4.54 -20.72
CA THR A 22 4.15 -3.26 -20.97
C THR A 22 5.65 -3.48 -21.18
N ASP A 23 6.07 -4.75 -21.30
CA ASP A 23 7.45 -5.22 -21.37
C ASP A 23 8.39 -4.63 -20.32
N ALA A 24 7.89 -4.36 -19.11
CA ALA A 24 8.63 -3.75 -18.02
C ALA A 24 9.37 -4.78 -17.15
N GLU A 25 10.64 -4.49 -16.81
CA GLU A 25 11.46 -5.31 -15.91
C GLU A 25 10.80 -5.45 -14.52
N SER A 26 10.29 -4.34 -13.98
CA SER A 26 9.66 -4.29 -12.66
C SER A 26 8.47 -3.34 -12.63
N GLY A 27 7.62 -3.50 -11.62
CA GLY A 27 6.48 -2.62 -11.38
C GLY A 27 6.08 -2.66 -9.91
N PHE A 28 5.24 -1.72 -9.49
CA PHE A 28 4.76 -1.61 -8.12
C PHE A 28 3.48 -0.78 -8.08
N LEU A 29 2.74 -0.91 -6.97
CA LEU A 29 1.53 -0.13 -6.73
C LEU A 29 1.74 0.79 -5.52
N LEU A 30 1.36 2.05 -5.69
CA LEU A 30 1.27 3.03 -4.61
C LEU A 30 -0.20 3.29 -4.34
N LEU A 31 -0.70 2.82 -3.21
CA LEU A 31 -2.09 2.96 -2.82
C LEU A 31 -2.29 4.29 -2.10
N VAL A 32 -3.36 5.00 -2.43
CA VAL A 32 -3.66 6.34 -1.92
C VAL A 32 -4.64 6.24 -0.76
N VAL A 33 -4.31 6.87 0.36
CA VAL A 33 -5.24 7.07 1.49
C VAL A 33 -6.02 8.37 1.26
N PRO A 34 -7.34 8.35 0.97
CA PRO A 34 -8.08 9.54 0.56
C PRO A 34 -7.99 10.70 1.56
N GLU A 35 -8.07 10.39 2.86
CA GLU A 35 -8.17 11.37 3.95
C GLU A 35 -6.85 12.13 4.21
N THR A 36 -5.72 11.52 3.86
CA THR A 36 -4.37 12.04 4.21
C THR A 36 -3.47 12.26 2.99
N GLN A 37 -3.88 11.80 1.81
CA GLN A 37 -3.05 11.74 0.59
C GLN A 37 -1.71 11.02 0.83
N MET A 38 -1.65 10.13 1.82
CA MET A 38 -0.51 9.27 2.07
C MET A 38 -0.48 8.16 1.01
N LEU A 39 0.72 7.89 0.49
CA LEU A 39 1.00 6.79 -0.40
C LEU A 39 1.61 5.64 0.39
N PHE A 40 1.14 4.42 0.14
CA PHE A 40 1.71 3.21 0.72
C PHE A 40 1.95 2.11 -0.32
N CYS A 41 3.05 1.37 -0.15
CA CYS A 41 3.48 0.29 -1.03
C CYS A 41 3.81 -0.96 -0.22
N GLN A 42 3.21 -2.10 -0.56
CA GLN A 42 3.50 -3.39 0.08
C GLN A 42 4.02 -4.46 -0.89
N ALA A 43 3.96 -4.23 -2.20
CA ALA A 43 4.41 -5.17 -3.23
C ALA A 43 5.21 -4.47 -4.35
N VAL A 44 6.35 -5.06 -4.69
CA VAL A 44 7.25 -4.62 -5.78
C VAL A 44 7.64 -5.85 -6.61
N GLY A 45 7.32 -5.82 -7.90
CA GLY A 45 7.47 -6.94 -8.82
C GLY A 45 6.75 -8.19 -8.29
N ASP A 46 7.52 -9.27 -8.16
CA ASP A 46 7.07 -10.54 -7.60
C ASP A 46 7.26 -10.67 -6.07
N THR A 47 7.68 -9.60 -5.39
CA THR A 47 8.02 -9.62 -3.96
C THR A 47 7.07 -8.78 -3.10
N VAL A 48 6.60 -9.36 -2.00
CA VAL A 48 5.96 -8.61 -0.90
C VAL A 48 7.07 -8.01 -0.03
N LEU A 49 6.97 -6.73 0.30
CA LEU A 49 7.90 -6.08 1.22
C LEU A 49 7.62 -6.53 2.66
N GLN A 50 8.67 -6.81 3.43
CA GLN A 50 8.53 -7.15 4.86
C GLN A 50 7.99 -5.99 5.69
N GLU A 51 8.28 -4.76 5.26
CA GLU A 51 7.78 -3.53 5.85
C GLU A 51 7.18 -2.67 4.73
N GLU A 52 5.95 -2.19 4.93
CA GLU A 52 5.24 -1.34 3.97
C GLU A 52 5.89 0.04 3.90
N VAL A 53 6.27 0.47 2.70
CA VAL A 53 6.85 1.80 2.50
C VAL A 53 5.73 2.82 2.50
N ARG A 54 5.82 3.85 3.35
CA ARG A 54 4.79 4.89 3.53
C ARG A 54 5.40 6.27 3.43
N PHE A 55 4.78 7.16 2.65
CA PHE A 55 5.24 8.54 2.47
C PHE A 55 4.09 9.48 2.11
N ALA A 56 4.25 10.78 2.40
CA ALA A 56 3.25 11.77 2.05
C ALA A 56 3.30 12.07 0.55
N GLY A 57 2.18 11.82 -0.14
CA GLY A 57 2.04 11.94 -1.58
C GLY A 57 2.37 13.34 -2.11
N PRO A 58 1.79 14.44 -1.55
CA PRO A 58 2.05 15.81 -2.00
C PRO A 58 3.51 16.26 -1.90
N SER A 59 4.31 15.66 -1.01
CA SER A 59 5.75 15.95 -0.90
C SER A 59 6.65 15.06 -1.77
N SER A 60 6.12 13.98 -2.35
CA SER A 60 6.89 12.98 -3.09
C SER A 60 7.18 13.37 -4.54
N CYS A 61 8.02 12.59 -5.22
CA CYS A 61 8.13 12.62 -6.69
C CYS A 61 6.81 12.40 -7.46
N PHE A 62 5.77 11.84 -6.82
CA PHE A 62 4.49 11.53 -7.46
C PHE A 62 3.42 12.64 -7.33
N ALA A 63 3.72 13.75 -6.63
CA ALA A 63 2.77 14.84 -6.37
C ALA A 63 2.03 15.32 -7.64
N LYS A 64 2.74 15.48 -8.75
CA LYS A 64 2.18 15.86 -10.06
C LYS A 64 1.10 14.89 -10.55
N ALA A 65 1.28 13.57 -10.36
CA ALA A 65 0.29 12.57 -10.74
C ALA A 65 -0.96 12.59 -9.83
N LEU A 66 -0.79 12.91 -8.55
CA LEU A 66 -1.91 13.08 -7.60
C LEU A 66 -2.79 14.28 -7.97
N GLU A 67 -2.16 15.43 -8.24
CA GLU A 67 -2.83 16.69 -8.55
C GLU A 67 -3.49 16.68 -9.93
N THR A 68 -2.73 16.31 -10.97
CA THR A 68 -3.22 16.37 -12.36
C THR A 68 -4.12 15.20 -12.74
N LYS A 69 -4.02 14.08 -12.02
CA LYS A 69 -4.60 12.78 -12.39
C LYS A 69 -4.24 12.36 -13.83
N GLN A 70 -3.08 12.80 -14.32
CA GLN A 70 -2.51 12.40 -15.60
C GLN A 70 -1.33 11.43 -15.40
N PRO A 71 -1.04 10.53 -16.36
CA PRO A 71 0.17 9.75 -16.37
C PRO A 71 1.42 10.63 -16.32
N ILE A 72 2.43 10.22 -15.56
CA ILE A 72 3.74 10.88 -15.51
C ILE A 72 4.85 9.89 -15.88
N THR A 73 5.93 10.43 -16.45
CA THR A 73 7.09 9.67 -16.91
C THR A 73 8.33 10.01 -16.08
N LEU A 74 9.45 9.33 -16.32
CA LEU A 74 10.74 9.68 -15.70
C LEU A 74 11.22 11.11 -16.03
N ALA A 75 10.75 11.70 -17.13
CA ALA A 75 11.06 13.09 -17.50
C ALA A 75 10.34 14.12 -16.61
N ASP A 76 9.19 13.74 -16.03
CA ASP A 76 8.42 14.59 -15.12
C ASP A 76 8.98 14.58 -13.69
N ILE A 77 9.86 13.63 -13.35
CA ILE A 77 10.45 13.49 -12.02
C ILE A 77 11.84 14.16 -11.98
N PRO A 78 12.03 15.17 -11.11
CA PRO A 78 13.33 15.83 -10.94
C PRO A 78 14.39 14.83 -10.49
N VAL A 79 15.62 14.96 -11.00
CA VAL A 79 16.71 13.99 -10.83
C VAL A 79 17.00 13.76 -9.34
N GLU A 80 16.90 14.81 -8.54
CA GLU A 80 17.11 14.83 -7.10
C GLU A 80 16.11 13.94 -6.34
N ARG A 81 14.91 13.68 -6.89
CA ARG A 81 13.90 12.80 -6.30
C ARG A 81 13.82 11.40 -6.92
N ARG A 82 14.53 11.12 -8.03
CA ARG A 82 14.55 9.77 -8.64
C ARG A 82 14.99 8.70 -7.65
N HIS A 83 15.91 9.06 -6.76
CA HIS A 83 16.41 8.21 -5.68
C HIS A 83 15.31 7.72 -4.70
N GLU A 84 14.16 8.41 -4.60
CA GLU A 84 13.00 7.96 -3.80
C GLU A 84 12.41 6.67 -4.39
N VAL A 85 12.25 6.65 -5.73
CA VAL A 85 11.73 5.51 -6.48
C VAL A 85 12.75 4.37 -6.50
N GLU A 86 14.04 4.68 -6.66
CA GLU A 86 15.12 3.69 -6.59
C GLU A 86 15.21 2.99 -5.22
N LYS A 87 14.92 3.71 -4.12
CA LYS A 87 14.80 3.12 -2.76
C LYS A 87 13.64 2.13 -2.64
N ILE A 88 12.49 2.43 -3.24
CA ILE A 88 11.31 1.54 -3.24
C ILE A 88 11.62 0.25 -4.01
N ILE A 89 12.21 0.39 -5.19
CA ILE A 89 12.46 -0.74 -6.11
C ILE A 89 13.76 -1.49 -5.77
N ARG A 90 14.64 -0.86 -5.00
CA ARG A 90 16.00 -1.34 -4.66
C ARG A 90 16.88 -1.57 -5.91
N ARG A 91 16.63 -0.82 -6.98
CA ARG A 91 17.32 -0.86 -8.28
C ARG A 91 17.37 0.55 -8.88
N GLN A 92 18.28 0.76 -9.82
CA GLN A 92 18.34 1.98 -10.63
C GLN A 92 17.17 2.05 -11.62
N ILE A 93 16.72 3.27 -11.93
CA ILE A 93 15.63 3.51 -12.88
C ILE A 93 16.14 4.17 -14.17
N ASN A 94 15.96 3.48 -15.29
CA ASN A 94 16.27 3.96 -16.64
C ASN A 94 15.03 4.59 -17.30
N THR A 95 13.88 3.95 -17.12
CA THR A 95 12.57 4.45 -17.57
C THR A 95 11.52 4.19 -16.49
N LEU A 96 10.50 5.04 -16.42
CA LEU A 96 9.36 4.94 -15.51
C LEU A 96 8.12 5.45 -16.25
N LEU A 97 7.02 4.72 -16.10
CA LEU A 97 5.67 5.21 -16.34
C LEU A 97 4.85 5.00 -15.06
N CYS A 98 4.19 6.06 -14.61
CA CYS A 98 3.28 6.06 -13.47
C CYS A 98 1.89 6.51 -13.93
N VAL A 99 0.91 5.60 -13.91
CA VAL A 99 -0.47 5.85 -14.34
C VAL A 99 -1.38 5.98 -13.12
N PRO A 100 -2.08 7.11 -12.95
CA PRO A 100 -3.08 7.27 -11.89
C PRO A 100 -4.34 6.44 -12.16
N VAL A 101 -4.78 5.71 -11.14
CA VAL A 101 -5.97 4.86 -11.14
C VAL A 101 -7.04 5.51 -10.27
N CYS A 102 -8.16 5.90 -10.89
CA CYS A 102 -9.30 6.49 -10.17
C CYS A 102 -10.41 5.45 -9.92
N VAL A 103 -11.19 5.65 -8.86
CA VAL A 103 -12.43 4.91 -8.61
C VAL A 103 -13.51 5.42 -9.58
N SER A 104 -14.19 4.49 -10.26
CA SER A 104 -15.18 4.78 -11.30
C SER A 104 -16.35 5.66 -10.84
N ASP A 105 -16.74 5.56 -9.56
CA ASP A 105 -17.91 6.25 -8.99
C ASP A 105 -17.58 7.68 -8.53
N SER A 106 -16.55 7.84 -7.69
CA SER A 106 -16.26 9.13 -7.03
C SER A 106 -15.22 9.98 -7.75
N LYS A 107 -14.53 9.44 -8.77
CA LYS A 107 -13.32 10.04 -9.40
C LYS A 107 -12.17 10.30 -8.43
N ASP A 108 -12.22 9.75 -7.22
CA ASP A 108 -11.10 9.80 -6.29
C ASP A 108 -9.96 8.91 -6.77
N LEU A 109 -8.74 9.31 -6.44
CA LEU A 109 -7.57 8.53 -6.80
C LEU A 109 -7.43 7.36 -5.82
N LEU A 110 -7.44 6.14 -6.35
CA LEU A 110 -7.29 4.89 -5.61
C LEU A 110 -5.80 4.52 -5.46
N ALA A 111 -5.07 4.62 -6.55
CA ALA A 111 -3.69 4.14 -6.64
C ALA A 111 -2.91 4.84 -7.76
N LEU A 112 -1.58 4.71 -7.71
CA LEU A 112 -0.69 4.95 -8.84
C LEU A 112 -0.06 3.61 -9.24
N ALA A 113 -0.29 3.20 -10.49
CA ALA A 113 0.30 2.01 -11.07
C ALA A 113 1.62 2.37 -11.76
N CYS A 114 2.73 1.89 -11.23
CA CYS A 114 4.06 2.24 -11.68
C CYS A 114 4.74 1.04 -12.34
N VAL A 115 5.32 1.24 -13.53
CA VAL A 115 6.18 0.27 -14.23
C VAL A 115 7.51 0.93 -14.57
N VAL A 116 8.61 0.19 -14.43
CA VAL A 116 9.98 0.69 -14.64
C VAL A 116 10.79 -0.21 -15.54
N ASN A 117 11.80 0.40 -16.15
CA ASN A 117 12.79 -0.25 -17.01
C ASN A 117 12.12 -1.11 -18.08
N LYS A 118 11.49 -0.43 -19.05
CA LYS A 118 11.00 -1.07 -20.26
C LYS A 118 12.12 -1.81 -20.97
N SER A 119 11.83 -3.03 -21.41
CA SER A 119 12.73 -3.88 -22.19
C SER A 119 13.19 -3.16 -23.46
N ASN A 120 14.34 -3.57 -23.99
CA ASN A 120 15.03 -2.92 -25.11
C ASN A 120 15.43 -1.44 -24.86
N ASN A 121 15.31 -0.95 -23.62
CA ASN A 121 15.67 0.42 -23.22
C ASN A 121 14.84 1.50 -23.94
N GLU A 122 13.63 1.15 -24.40
CA GLU A 122 12.68 2.04 -25.07
C GLU A 122 11.87 2.88 -24.06
N GLN A 123 11.15 3.88 -24.56
CA GLN A 123 10.18 4.63 -23.76
C GLN A 123 8.82 3.92 -23.72
N PHE A 124 8.08 4.13 -22.63
CA PHE A 124 6.69 3.70 -22.55
C PHE A 124 5.82 4.51 -23.52
N THR A 125 4.91 3.83 -24.21
CA THR A 125 4.03 4.39 -25.25
C THR A 125 2.61 4.61 -24.72
N GLN A 126 1.76 5.25 -25.51
CA GLN A 126 0.35 5.41 -25.18
C GLN A 126 -0.36 4.04 -25.01
N GLN A 127 0.07 3.01 -25.74
CA GLN A 127 -0.50 1.65 -25.62
C GLN A 127 -0.21 1.02 -24.26
N ASP A 128 0.94 1.33 -23.64
CA ASP A 128 1.27 0.87 -22.28
C ASP A 128 0.33 1.52 -21.26
N ILE A 129 0.03 2.82 -21.42
CA ILE A 129 -0.92 3.58 -20.60
C ILE A 129 -2.33 2.98 -20.71
N ASP A 130 -2.82 2.77 -21.94
CA ASP A 130 -4.15 2.22 -22.21
C ASP A 130 -4.30 0.80 -21.64
N THR A 131 -3.24 -0.01 -21.73
CA THR A 131 -3.16 -1.37 -21.16
C THR A 131 -3.28 -1.34 -19.64
N ILE A 132 -2.56 -0.43 -18.97
CA ILE A 132 -2.64 -0.25 -17.51
C ILE A 132 -4.06 0.20 -17.12
N LEU A 133 -4.62 1.22 -17.79
CA LEU A 133 -5.97 1.73 -17.51
C LEU A 133 -7.03 0.64 -17.72
N GLN A 134 -6.93 -0.17 -18.78
CA GLN A 134 -7.84 -1.28 -19.03
C GLN A 134 -7.72 -2.39 -17.97
N CYS A 135 -6.52 -2.70 -17.49
CA CYS A 135 -6.32 -3.64 -16.39
C CYS A 135 -7.04 -3.18 -15.11
N PHE A 136 -6.92 -1.89 -14.76
CA PHE A 136 -7.59 -1.35 -13.58
C PHE A 136 -9.08 -1.13 -13.75
N LYS A 137 -9.60 -0.94 -14.98
CA LYS A 137 -11.05 -0.86 -15.21
C LYS A 137 -11.84 -2.05 -14.64
N TYR A 138 -11.25 -3.25 -14.66
CA TYR A 138 -11.82 -4.46 -14.07
C TYR A 138 -11.27 -4.74 -12.66
N THR A 139 -10.01 -4.41 -12.40
CA THR A 139 -9.35 -4.80 -11.14
C THR A 139 -9.54 -3.80 -10.00
N ALA A 140 -9.78 -2.51 -10.30
CA ALA A 140 -9.89 -1.45 -9.28
C ALA A 140 -10.96 -1.76 -8.24
N THR A 141 -12.16 -2.17 -8.64
CA THR A 141 -13.24 -2.53 -7.70
C THR A 141 -12.82 -3.65 -6.75
N VAL A 142 -12.21 -4.72 -7.29
CA VAL A 142 -11.73 -5.87 -6.49
C VAL A 142 -10.60 -5.43 -5.55
N LEU A 143 -9.68 -4.59 -6.03
CA LEU A 143 -8.58 -4.02 -5.25
C LEU A 143 -9.12 -3.17 -4.10
N THR A 144 -10.00 -2.21 -4.37
CA THR A 144 -10.65 -1.35 -3.35
C THR A 144 -11.34 -2.17 -2.28
N SER A 145 -12.20 -3.13 -2.66
CA SER A 145 -12.90 -3.99 -1.69
C SER A 145 -11.94 -4.84 -0.86
N THR A 146 -10.87 -5.38 -1.48
CA THR A 146 -9.87 -6.18 -0.77
C THR A 146 -9.06 -5.32 0.21
N LEU A 147 -8.70 -4.10 -0.18
CA LEU A 147 -7.94 -3.16 0.67
C LEU A 147 -8.77 -2.61 1.83
N ALA A 148 -10.03 -2.23 1.59
CA ALA A 148 -10.96 -1.81 2.64
C ALA A 148 -11.12 -2.93 3.69
N PHE A 149 -11.34 -4.17 3.24
CA PHE A 149 -11.47 -5.33 4.11
C PHE A 149 -10.19 -5.61 4.93
N GLN A 150 -9.00 -5.47 4.34
CA GLN A 150 -7.73 -5.61 5.05
C GLN A 150 -7.51 -4.50 6.09
N ASN A 151 -7.80 -3.24 5.76
CA ASN A 151 -7.70 -2.12 6.69
C ASN A 151 -8.63 -2.29 7.90
N GLU A 152 -9.88 -2.71 7.67
CA GLU A 152 -10.81 -3.04 8.76
C GLU A 152 -10.28 -4.16 9.67
N ARG A 153 -9.76 -5.25 9.11
CA ARG A 153 -9.21 -6.37 9.90
C ARG A 153 -7.98 -5.93 10.71
N LYS A 154 -7.08 -5.14 10.11
CA LYS A 154 -5.90 -4.58 10.79
C LYS A 154 -6.30 -3.72 12.00
N LEU A 155 -7.29 -2.84 11.84
CA LEU A 155 -7.81 -1.99 12.91
C LEU A 155 -8.51 -2.81 14.01
N LYS A 156 -9.35 -3.79 13.64
CA LYS A 156 -10.02 -4.71 14.57
C LYS A 156 -9.00 -5.50 15.41
N ASN A 157 -7.96 -6.04 14.78
CA ASN A 157 -6.90 -6.80 15.46
C ASN A 157 -6.09 -5.93 16.44
N GLN A 158 -5.74 -4.70 16.06
CA GLN A 158 -5.04 -3.75 16.96
C GLN A 158 -5.87 -3.43 18.22
N THR A 159 -7.17 -3.14 18.04
CA THR A 159 -8.09 -2.87 19.15
C THR A 159 -8.24 -4.09 20.06
N GLN A 160 -8.38 -5.29 19.50
CA GLN A 160 -8.45 -6.55 20.26
C GLN A 160 -7.16 -6.83 21.04
N ALA A 161 -5.99 -6.60 20.45
CA ALA A 161 -4.71 -6.78 21.13
C ALA A 161 -4.59 -5.86 22.36
N LEU A 162 -4.96 -4.58 22.21
CA LEU A 162 -4.97 -3.61 23.31
C LEU A 162 -5.93 -4.02 24.44
N LEU A 163 -7.16 -4.44 24.09
CA LEU A 163 -8.14 -4.96 25.05
C LEU A 163 -7.65 -6.22 25.77
N LEU A 164 -6.92 -7.10 25.08
CA LEU A 164 -6.41 -8.34 25.66
C LEU A 164 -5.23 -8.07 26.62
N VAL A 165 -4.37 -7.10 26.31
CA VAL A 165 -3.34 -6.58 27.23
C VAL A 165 -3.99 -5.93 28.46
N ALA A 166 -4.97 -5.05 28.26
CA ALA A 166 -5.72 -4.43 29.36
C ALA A 166 -6.38 -5.48 30.26
N ARG A 167 -7.06 -6.47 29.69
CA ARG A 167 -7.67 -7.58 30.44
C ARG A 167 -6.62 -8.34 31.26
N LYS A 168 -5.46 -8.68 30.68
CA LYS A 168 -4.36 -9.35 31.40
C LYS A 168 -3.82 -8.52 32.57
N LEU A 169 -3.74 -7.19 32.43
CA LEU A 169 -3.34 -6.29 33.51
C LEU A 169 -4.39 -6.25 34.62
N PHE A 170 -5.67 -6.05 34.28
CA PHE A 170 -6.76 -6.03 35.26
C PHE A 170 -6.95 -7.37 35.99
N THR A 171 -6.78 -8.52 35.32
CA THR A 171 -6.86 -9.84 35.99
C THR A 171 -5.71 -10.04 36.98
N ARG A 172 -4.50 -9.50 36.72
CA ARG A 172 -3.40 -9.52 37.70
C ARG A 172 -3.69 -8.60 38.89
N LEU A 173 -4.15 -7.37 38.65
CA LEU A 173 -4.51 -6.43 39.72
C LEU A 173 -5.64 -6.99 40.60
N GLY A 174 -6.65 -7.62 39.99
CA GLY A 174 -7.75 -8.30 40.69
C GLY A 174 -7.34 -9.49 41.56
N GLN A 175 -6.13 -10.03 41.43
CA GLN A 175 -5.60 -11.06 42.32
C GLN A 175 -4.97 -10.49 43.61
N TYR A 176 -4.58 -9.22 43.63
CA TYR A 176 -4.05 -8.55 44.83
C TYR A 176 -5.15 -7.97 45.73
N ILE A 177 -6.31 -7.62 45.17
CA ILE A 177 -7.43 -7.05 45.93
C ILE A 177 -7.94 -8.01 47.03
N PRO A 178 -8.16 -9.32 46.78
CA PRO A 178 -8.52 -10.28 47.83
C PRO A 178 -7.47 -10.37 48.94
N TRP A 179 -6.17 -10.36 48.59
CA TRP A 179 -5.07 -10.43 49.56
C TRP A 179 -4.98 -9.18 50.44
N MET A 180 -5.15 -7.98 49.89
CA MET A 180 -5.19 -6.74 50.70
C MET A 180 -6.38 -6.74 51.67
N ILE A 181 -7.55 -7.22 51.23
CA ILE A 181 -8.74 -7.33 52.10
C ILE A 181 -8.53 -8.38 53.20
N PHE A 182 -7.85 -9.49 52.90
CA PHE A 182 -7.54 -10.54 53.88
C PHE A 182 -6.50 -10.08 54.92
N SER A 183 -5.45 -9.37 54.49
CA SER A 183 -4.43 -8.81 55.41
C SER A 183 -4.98 -7.70 56.32
N CYS A 184 -5.93 -6.88 55.84
CA CYS A 184 -6.62 -5.93 56.73
C CYS A 184 -7.50 -6.62 57.78
N ARG A 185 -8.04 -7.82 57.50
CA ARG A 185 -8.92 -8.57 58.43
C ARG A 185 -8.17 -9.55 59.35
N LEU A 186 -6.84 -9.49 59.36
CA LEU A 186 -5.94 -10.26 60.24
C LEU A 186 -5.18 -9.35 61.23
N SER A 187 -5.50 -8.05 61.26
CA SER A 187 -4.92 -7.04 62.15
C SER A 187 -5.93 -6.40 63.11
N ASP A 188 -7.19 -6.88 63.12
CA ASP A 188 -8.25 -6.58 64.10
C ASP A 188 -8.55 -7.85 64.92
#